data_AF-A0A1W9HST7-F1
#
_entry.id   AF-A0A1W9HST7-F1
#
_cell.length_a   1.000
_cell.length_b   1.000
_cell.length_c   1.000
_cell.angle_alpha   90.00
_cell.angle_beta   90.00
_cell.angle_gamma   90.00
#
_symmetry.space_group_name_H-M   'P 1'
#
loop_
_entity.id
_entity.type
_entity.pdbx_description
1 polymer ?
#
loop_
_entity_poly.entity_id
_entity_poly.type
_entity_poly.pdbx_seq_one_letter_code
_entity_poly.pdbx_strand_id
1 'polypeptide(L)'
;MKKLLILGILGFVNVGFAANRENIEILLSHKDQETILELNKSTVRCLVGDYGASSLKISVPQLRFLTVFRHTTRGEVQPCINAGPCFADRPSKKVRSPEDVIDDSRPTEIVSISVDLFENLYIDHEKKSCVRTLVEKVFSKVRGMDFKHVDSGSLGQTSYDACLKLKEAAAK
;
A
#
# COMPACT_ATOMS: atom_id res chain seq x y z
N MET A 1 36.32 33.48 -55.76
CA MET A 1 34.89 33.84 -55.55
C MET A 1 34.41 33.17 -54.27
N LYS A 2 33.74 33.92 -53.40
CA LYS A 2 33.39 33.57 -52.01
C LYS A 2 32.12 32.70 -51.95
N LYS A 3 32.18 31.69 -51.06
CA LYS A 3 31.17 31.19 -50.10
C LYS A 3 29.71 31.00 -50.58
N LEU A 4 29.13 29.83 -50.30
CA LEU A 4 28.25 29.64 -49.15
C LEU A 4 27.95 28.15 -48.93
N LEU A 5 28.47 27.59 -47.83
CA LEU A 5 28.07 26.30 -47.26
C LEU A 5 27.07 26.66 -46.14
N ILE A 6 25.78 26.40 -46.33
CA ILE A 6 24.80 26.48 -45.24
C ILE A 6 24.64 25.07 -44.68
N LEU A 7 25.29 24.85 -43.53
CA LEU A 7 25.04 23.72 -42.64
C LEU A 7 23.56 23.74 -42.23
N GLY A 8 22.80 22.74 -42.66
CA GLY A 8 21.47 22.45 -42.12
C GLY A 8 21.59 21.95 -40.68
N ILE A 9 21.27 22.81 -39.73
CA ILE A 9 21.12 22.44 -38.32
C ILE A 9 19.83 21.62 -38.20
N LEU A 10 19.95 20.28 -38.17
CA LEU A 10 18.89 19.42 -37.67
C LEU A 10 18.73 19.68 -36.17
N GLY A 11 17.83 20.60 -35.83
CA GLY A 11 17.37 20.79 -34.46
C GLY A 11 16.50 19.60 -34.06
N PHE A 12 17.06 18.68 -33.27
CA PHE A 12 16.26 17.69 -32.55
C PHE A 12 15.43 18.41 -31.48
N VAL A 13 14.15 18.63 -31.77
CA VAL A 13 13.19 19.11 -30.78
C VAL A 13 12.91 17.93 -29.85
N ASN A 14 13.50 17.96 -28.65
CA ASN A 14 13.12 17.07 -27.56
C ASN A 14 11.70 17.44 -27.10
N VAL A 15 10.68 16.88 -27.75
CA VAL A 15 9.33 16.82 -27.19
C VAL A 15 9.37 15.87 -26.01
N GLY A 16 9.52 16.43 -24.81
CA GLY A 16 9.30 15.71 -23.57
C GLY A 16 7.85 15.26 -23.53
N PHE A 17 7.61 13.96 -23.76
CA PHE A 17 6.32 13.34 -23.50
C PHE A 17 6.10 13.35 -21.99
N ALA A 18 5.50 14.43 -21.47
CA ALA A 18 4.91 14.40 -20.14
C ALA A 18 3.87 13.29 -20.14
N ALA A 19 4.07 12.26 -19.31
CA ALA A 19 3.09 11.21 -19.15
C ALA A 19 1.78 11.86 -18.68
N ASN A 20 0.78 11.91 -19.56
CA ASN A 20 -0.50 12.60 -19.31
C ASN A 20 -1.42 11.71 -18.48
N ARG A 21 -0.90 11.27 -17.33
CA ARG A 21 -1.51 10.32 -16.42
C ARG A 21 -1.52 10.91 -15.01
N GLU A 22 -2.67 10.82 -14.37
CA GLU A 22 -2.90 11.35 -13.03
C GLU A 22 -3.35 10.21 -12.12
N ASN A 23 -2.87 10.22 -10.87
CA ASN A 23 -3.34 9.32 -9.83
C ASN A 23 -3.94 10.14 -8.69
N ILE A 24 -5.23 9.92 -8.41
CA ILE A 24 -5.94 10.55 -7.29
C ILE A 24 -6.33 9.47 -6.31
N GLU A 25 -6.09 9.72 -5.02
CA GLU A 25 -6.50 8.85 -3.92
C GLU A 25 -7.64 9.56 -3.16
N ILE A 26 -8.80 8.92 -3.06
CA ILE A 26 -10.00 9.46 -2.39
C ILE A 26 -10.27 8.59 -1.16
N LEU A 27 -10.22 9.17 0.04
CA LEU A 27 -10.60 8.45 1.26
C LEU A 27 -12.11 8.24 1.28
N LEU A 28 -12.55 6.97 1.24
CA LEU A 28 -13.96 6.60 1.31
C LEU A 28 -14.43 6.39 2.75
N SER A 29 -13.60 5.77 3.58
CA SER A 29 -13.91 5.56 4.99
C SER A 29 -12.65 5.39 5.82
N HIS A 30 -12.70 5.89 7.05
CA HIS A 30 -11.70 5.67 8.09
C HIS A 30 -12.39 5.04 9.29
N LYS A 31 -11.75 4.03 9.90
CA LYS A 31 -12.22 3.37 11.12
C LYS A 31 -11.06 3.12 12.06
N ASP A 32 -11.24 3.49 13.31
CA ASP A 32 -10.36 3.07 14.41
C ASP A 32 -11.10 2.08 15.30
N GLN A 33 -10.43 0.98 15.67
CA GLN A 33 -10.97 -0.02 16.58
C GLN A 33 -9.87 -0.48 17.55
N GLU A 34 -10.15 -0.36 18.85
CA GLU A 34 -9.33 -0.98 19.87
C GLU A 34 -9.55 -2.49 19.91
N THR A 35 -8.47 -3.24 20.05
CA THR A 35 -8.54 -4.70 20.23
C THR A 35 -7.40 -5.21 21.10
N ILE A 36 -7.56 -6.43 21.62
CA ILE A 36 -6.53 -7.14 22.36
C ILE A 36 -5.84 -8.09 21.38
N LEU A 37 -4.53 -7.92 21.21
CA LEU A 37 -3.69 -8.85 20.48
C LEU A 37 -3.01 -9.82 21.44
N GLU A 38 -2.99 -11.09 21.09
CA GLU A 38 -2.08 -12.06 21.68
C GLU A 38 -0.72 -11.96 20.97
N LEU A 39 0.36 -11.86 21.73
CA LEU A 39 1.73 -11.67 21.26
C LEU A 39 2.61 -12.85 21.70
N ASN A 40 2.46 -13.98 21.01
CA ASN A 40 3.18 -15.21 21.30
C ASN A 40 3.73 -15.85 20.00
N LYS A 41 4.43 -16.97 20.11
CA LYS A 41 5.07 -17.65 18.97
C LYS A 41 4.09 -18.14 17.88
N SER A 42 2.80 -18.27 18.20
CA SER A 42 1.77 -18.66 17.21
C SER A 42 1.21 -17.45 16.45
N THR A 43 1.17 -16.28 17.09
CA THR A 43 0.59 -15.07 16.51
C THR A 43 1.63 -14.14 15.90
N VAL A 44 2.86 -14.14 16.41
CA VAL A 44 3.97 -13.31 15.93
C VAL A 44 5.01 -14.19 15.25
N ARG A 45 5.28 -13.92 13.98
CA ARG A 45 6.11 -14.82 13.16
C ARG A 45 6.81 -14.08 12.03
N CYS A 46 7.95 -14.61 11.63
CA CYS A 46 8.61 -14.26 10.38
C CYS A 46 8.14 -15.21 9.29
N LEU A 47 7.49 -14.68 8.25
CA LEU A 47 7.05 -15.48 7.10
C LEU A 47 7.45 -14.82 5.79
N VAL A 48 7.89 -15.65 4.85
CA VAL A 48 8.08 -15.27 3.45
C VAL A 48 6.73 -14.92 2.87
N GLY A 49 6.54 -13.63 2.55
CA GLY A 49 5.33 -13.16 1.86
C GLY A 49 5.40 -13.40 0.35
N ASP A 50 4.34 -13.00 -0.34
CA ASP A 50 4.23 -13.12 -1.80
C ASP A 50 5.31 -12.36 -2.59
N TYR A 51 6.03 -11.45 -1.92
CA TYR A 51 7.12 -10.64 -2.48
C TYR A 51 8.53 -11.23 -2.25
N GLY A 52 8.63 -12.49 -1.81
CA GLY A 52 9.90 -13.24 -1.72
C GLY A 52 10.80 -12.91 -0.53
N ALA A 53 10.51 -11.87 0.25
CA ALA A 53 11.21 -11.55 1.49
C ALA A 53 10.40 -11.98 2.72
N SER A 54 11.07 -12.57 3.71
CA SER A 54 10.47 -12.83 5.02
C SER A 54 10.19 -11.52 5.73
N SER A 55 8.97 -11.34 6.23
CA SER A 55 8.54 -10.15 6.97
C SER A 55 8.00 -10.52 8.34
N LEU A 56 8.18 -9.63 9.32
CA LEU A 56 7.66 -9.79 10.67
C LEU A 56 6.17 -9.51 10.65
N LYS A 57 5.36 -10.50 11.03
CA LYS A 57 3.90 -10.45 10.97
C LYS A 57 3.29 -10.72 12.33
N ILE A 58 2.12 -10.13 12.55
CA ILE A 58 1.23 -10.41 13.67
C ILE A 58 -0.14 -10.81 13.13
N SER A 59 -0.67 -11.94 13.59
CA SER A 59 -2.06 -12.34 13.36
C SER A 59 -3.02 -11.37 14.02
N VAL A 60 -4.02 -10.91 13.27
CA VAL A 60 -5.10 -10.04 13.75
C VAL A 60 -6.45 -10.57 13.27
N PRO A 61 -7.01 -11.59 13.95
CA PRO A 61 -8.25 -12.23 13.51
C PRO A 61 -9.43 -11.27 13.32
N GLN A 62 -9.48 -10.19 14.10
CA GLN A 62 -10.54 -9.19 14.10
C GLN A 62 -10.65 -8.44 12.77
N LEU A 63 -9.57 -8.37 11.97
CA LEU A 63 -9.62 -7.70 10.66
C LEU A 63 -10.71 -8.29 9.77
N ARG A 64 -11.00 -9.59 9.86
CA ARG A 64 -12.07 -10.25 9.08
C ARG A 64 -13.45 -9.60 9.22
N PHE A 65 -13.67 -8.79 10.25
CA PHE A 65 -14.91 -8.05 10.49
C PHE A 65 -14.76 -6.54 10.30
N LEU A 66 -13.53 -6.02 10.27
CA LEU A 66 -13.24 -4.59 10.17
C LEU A 66 -12.96 -4.15 8.73
N THR A 67 -12.41 -5.06 7.92
CA THR A 67 -11.87 -4.79 6.59
C THR A 67 -12.77 -5.36 5.48
N VAL A 68 -12.75 -4.72 4.32
CA VAL A 68 -13.42 -5.20 3.10
C VAL A 68 -12.61 -6.34 2.48
N PHE A 69 -11.29 -6.22 2.45
CA PHE A 69 -10.38 -7.26 1.99
C PHE A 69 -9.97 -8.17 3.14
N ARG A 70 -9.47 -9.36 2.81
CA ARG A 70 -9.17 -10.39 3.82
C ARG A 70 -7.86 -10.13 4.56
N HIS A 71 -6.93 -9.34 4.00
CA HIS A 71 -5.61 -9.07 4.58
C HIS A 71 -4.87 -10.34 5.06
N THR A 72 -5.03 -11.43 4.31
CA THR A 72 -4.34 -12.71 4.52
C THR A 72 -3.26 -12.89 3.45
N THR A 73 -2.05 -13.27 3.84
CA THR A 73 -1.06 -13.75 2.86
C THR A 73 -1.38 -15.19 2.44
N ARG A 74 -1.01 -15.56 1.21
CA ARG A 74 -1.19 -16.92 0.71
C ARG A 74 -0.58 -17.95 1.67
N GLY A 75 -1.36 -18.97 2.01
CA GLY A 75 -0.95 -20.04 2.94
C GLY A 75 -1.17 -19.73 4.42
N GLU A 76 -1.58 -18.51 4.77
CA GLU A 76 -1.94 -18.15 6.15
C GLU A 76 -3.45 -18.33 6.40
N VAL A 77 -3.79 -18.78 7.61
CA VAL A 77 -5.18 -19.05 8.01
C VAL A 77 -5.88 -17.77 8.51
N GLN A 78 -5.12 -16.83 9.06
CA GLN A 78 -5.64 -15.64 9.72
C GLN A 78 -5.16 -14.35 9.04
N PRO A 79 -5.98 -13.28 9.04
CA PRO A 79 -5.52 -11.96 8.62
C PRO A 79 -4.32 -11.51 9.46
N CYS A 80 -3.43 -10.70 8.88
CA CYS A 80 -2.22 -10.26 9.55
C CYS A 80 -1.85 -8.82 9.19
N ILE A 81 -0.97 -8.23 9.98
CA ILE A 81 -0.25 -6.98 9.67
C ILE A 81 1.26 -7.25 9.71
N ASN A 82 2.07 -6.46 8.99
CA ASN A 82 3.53 -6.66 8.92
C ASN A 82 4.33 -5.39 9.26
N ALA A 83 5.49 -5.56 9.90
CA ALA A 83 6.41 -4.47 10.28
C ALA A 83 7.69 -4.43 9.44
N GLY A 84 7.66 -5.00 8.23
CA GLY A 84 8.81 -5.07 7.33
C GLY A 84 9.68 -6.32 7.52
N PRO A 85 10.90 -6.34 6.94
CA PRO A 85 11.66 -7.56 6.73
C PRO A 85 12.27 -8.13 8.02
N CYS A 86 12.27 -9.46 8.12
CA CYS A 86 12.88 -10.21 9.22
C CYS A 86 14.37 -10.53 9.04
N PHE A 87 14.90 -10.34 7.84
CA PHE A 87 16.31 -10.54 7.55
C PHE A 87 16.83 -9.32 6.81
N ALA A 88 18.08 -8.95 7.08
CA ALA A 88 18.76 -7.93 6.31
C ALA A 88 19.05 -8.51 4.92
N ASP A 89 18.21 -8.17 3.95
CA ASP A 89 18.56 -8.30 2.53
C ASP A 89 19.64 -7.29 2.13
N ARG A 90 19.86 -6.25 2.96
CA ARG A 90 20.88 -5.19 2.80
C ARG A 90 21.39 -4.69 4.16
N PRO A 91 22.65 -4.22 4.26
CA PRO A 91 23.26 -3.76 5.51
C PRO A 91 22.54 -2.59 6.21
N SER A 92 21.73 -1.82 5.48
CA SER A 92 21.08 -0.60 5.97
C SER A 92 19.67 -0.79 6.51
N LYS A 93 19.09 -2.00 6.45
CA LYS A 93 17.74 -2.24 6.97
C LYS A 93 17.80 -2.76 8.40
N LYS A 94 17.03 -2.13 9.30
CA LYS A 94 16.79 -2.64 10.65
C LYS A 94 16.07 -3.98 10.54
N VAL A 95 16.78 -5.04 10.88
CA VAL A 95 16.23 -6.40 10.99
C VAL A 95 15.25 -6.42 12.15
N ARG A 96 14.09 -7.02 11.94
CA ARG A 96 13.09 -7.25 12.99
C ARG A 96 12.98 -8.74 13.26
N SER A 97 12.77 -9.14 14.49
CA SER A 97 12.51 -10.54 14.83
C SER A 97 11.28 -10.67 15.74
N PRO A 98 10.68 -11.86 15.87
CA PRO A 98 9.55 -12.06 16.76
C PRO A 98 9.87 -11.70 18.22
N GLU A 99 11.12 -11.87 18.64
CA GLU A 99 11.62 -11.52 19.97
C GLU A 99 11.58 -10.01 20.25
N ASP A 100 11.49 -9.15 19.22
CA ASP A 100 11.28 -7.71 19.40
C ASP A 100 9.86 -7.38 19.90
N VAL A 101 8.93 -8.33 19.83
CA VAL A 101 7.49 -8.14 20.11
C VAL A 101 6.99 -9.09 21.20
N ILE A 102 7.44 -10.34 21.17
CA ILE A 102 7.05 -11.37 22.13
C ILE A 102 7.73 -11.09 23.47
N ASP A 103 6.92 -10.89 24.50
CA ASP A 103 7.32 -10.72 25.89
C ASP A 103 6.46 -11.67 26.72
N ASP A 104 7.05 -12.78 27.20
CA ASP A 104 6.31 -13.81 27.95
C ASP A 104 5.70 -13.28 29.26
N SER A 105 6.22 -12.17 29.80
CA SER A 105 5.64 -11.50 30.97
C SER A 105 4.43 -10.62 30.62
N ARG A 106 4.29 -10.24 29.35
CA ARG A 106 3.17 -9.44 28.81
C ARG A 106 2.71 -10.05 27.47
N PRO A 107 2.03 -11.21 27.51
CA PRO A 107 1.66 -11.96 26.31
C PRO A 107 0.51 -11.32 25.51
N THR A 108 -0.02 -10.19 25.97
CA THR A 108 -1.07 -9.44 25.29
C THR A 108 -0.79 -7.94 25.28
N GLU A 109 -1.43 -7.24 24.35
CA GLU A 109 -1.42 -5.79 24.27
C GLU A 109 -2.77 -5.28 23.75
N ILE A 110 -3.31 -4.23 24.38
CA ILE A 110 -4.41 -3.45 23.81
C ILE A 110 -3.81 -2.50 22.79
N VAL A 111 -4.29 -2.54 21.55
CA VAL A 111 -3.82 -1.70 20.46
C VAL A 111 -5.00 -1.06 19.74
N SER A 112 -4.79 0.13 19.17
CA SER A 112 -5.71 0.69 18.19
C SER A 112 -5.32 0.21 16.79
N ILE A 113 -6.31 -0.23 16.02
CA ILE A 113 -6.18 -0.58 14.62
C ILE A 113 -6.92 0.47 13.80
N SER A 114 -6.19 1.13 12.91
CA SER A 114 -6.75 2.06 11.93
C SER A 114 -6.92 1.36 10.58
N VAL A 115 -8.09 1.49 9.98
CA VAL A 115 -8.42 0.97 8.66
C VAL A 115 -8.90 2.11 7.78
N ASP A 116 -8.13 2.40 6.74
CA ASP A 116 -8.48 3.37 5.72
C ASP A 116 -8.83 2.66 4.42
N LEU A 117 -10.02 2.94 3.89
CA LEU A 117 -10.44 2.49 2.57
C LEU A 117 -10.41 3.67 1.61
N PHE A 118 -9.64 3.53 0.55
CA PHE A 118 -9.49 4.52 -0.50
C PHE A 118 -10.06 4.00 -1.83
N GLU A 119 -10.49 4.93 -2.66
CA GLU A 119 -10.65 4.73 -4.09
C GLU A 119 -9.54 5.46 -4.83
N ASN A 120 -8.73 4.71 -5.56
CA ASN A 120 -7.68 5.24 -6.41
C ASN A 120 -8.18 5.35 -7.85
N LEU A 121 -8.11 6.56 -8.39
CA LEU A 121 -8.40 6.88 -9.78
C LEU A 121 -7.10 6.98 -10.56
N TYR A 122 -6.93 6.14 -11.58
CA TYR A 122 -5.83 6.24 -12.54
C TYR A 122 -6.38 6.79 -13.85
N ILE A 123 -6.19 8.08 -14.07
CA ILE A 123 -6.73 8.82 -15.21
C ILE A 123 -5.65 8.90 -16.30
N ASP A 124 -5.98 8.46 -17.51
CA ASP A 124 -5.17 8.66 -18.71
C ASP A 124 -5.87 9.70 -19.59
N HIS A 125 -5.36 10.93 -19.58
CA HIS A 125 -5.97 12.07 -20.28
C HIS A 125 -5.81 12.00 -21.80
N GLU A 126 -4.83 11.24 -22.29
CA GLU A 126 -4.60 11.02 -23.72
C GLU A 126 -5.58 9.98 -24.26
N LYS A 127 -5.65 8.82 -23.61
CA LYS A 127 -6.55 7.72 -24.00
C LYS A 127 -8.00 7.95 -23.59
N LYS A 128 -8.28 9.03 -22.85
CA LYS A 128 -9.60 9.32 -22.26
C LYS A 128 -10.15 8.09 -21.54
N SER A 129 -9.34 7.51 -20.66
CA SER A 129 -9.69 6.33 -19.88
C SER A 129 -9.41 6.54 -18.41
N CYS A 130 -10.15 5.86 -17.54
CA CYS A 130 -9.89 5.86 -16.11
C CYS A 130 -10.08 4.46 -15.53
N VAL A 131 -9.05 3.95 -14.85
CA VAL A 131 -9.11 2.70 -14.09
C VAL A 131 -9.30 3.05 -12.63
N ARG A 132 -10.21 2.32 -11.98
CA ARG A 132 -10.56 2.52 -10.57
C ARG A 132 -10.10 1.30 -9.77
N THR A 133 -9.55 1.55 -8.59
CA THR A 133 -9.08 0.51 -7.67
C THR A 133 -9.46 0.88 -6.24
N LEU A 134 -10.05 -0.03 -5.49
CA LEU A 134 -10.13 0.09 -4.05
C LEU A 134 -8.81 -0.29 -3.43
N VAL A 135 -8.32 0.51 -2.49
CA VAL A 135 -7.10 0.27 -1.73
C VAL A 135 -7.44 0.36 -0.26
N GLU A 136 -7.26 -0.72 0.48
CA GLU A 136 -7.45 -0.74 1.92
C GLU A 136 -6.11 -0.81 2.62
N LYS A 137 -5.87 0.12 3.54
CA LYS A 137 -4.65 0.24 4.32
C LYS A 137 -4.99 0.04 5.79
N VAL A 138 -4.41 -0.99 6.39
CA VAL A 138 -4.53 -1.28 7.81
C VAL A 138 -3.23 -0.86 8.49
N PHE A 139 -3.33 -0.15 9.61
CA PHE A 139 -2.21 0.32 10.40
C PHE A 139 -2.44 0.03 11.88
N SER A 140 -1.36 -0.25 12.61
CA SER A 140 -1.37 -0.29 14.07
C SER A 140 0.05 -0.08 14.62
N LYS A 141 0.14 0.25 15.90
CA LYS A 141 1.41 0.32 16.63
C LYS A 141 1.40 -0.69 17.75
N VAL A 142 2.33 -1.64 17.71
CA VAL A 142 2.44 -2.75 18.67
C VAL A 142 3.84 -2.69 19.28
N ARG A 143 3.96 -2.62 20.60
CA ARG A 143 5.25 -2.44 21.32
C ARG A 143 6.12 -1.29 20.75
N GLY A 144 5.48 -0.20 20.32
CA GLY A 144 6.17 0.95 19.72
C GLY A 144 6.65 0.75 18.27
N MET A 145 6.31 -0.38 17.64
CA MET A 145 6.63 -0.69 16.25
C MET A 145 5.42 -0.50 15.34
N ASP A 146 5.61 0.14 14.19
CA ASP A 146 4.56 0.31 13.19
C ASP A 146 4.35 -0.97 12.39
N PHE A 147 3.10 -1.43 12.38
CA PHE A 147 2.65 -2.54 11.56
C PHE A 147 1.63 -2.04 10.54
N LYS A 148 1.69 -2.59 9.33
CA LYS A 148 0.75 -2.25 8.26
C LYS A 148 0.42 -3.44 7.36
N HIS A 149 -0.68 -3.36 6.66
CA HIS A 149 -1.00 -4.24 5.54
C HIS A 149 -1.83 -3.46 4.53
N VAL A 150 -1.46 -3.54 3.26
CA VAL A 150 -2.23 -2.96 2.17
C VAL A 150 -2.77 -4.09 1.31
N ASP A 151 -4.06 -4.06 1.00
CA ASP A 151 -4.70 -4.94 0.05
C ASP A 151 -5.52 -4.09 -0.93
N SER A 152 -5.80 -4.62 -2.12
CA SER A 152 -6.50 -3.84 -3.15
C SER A 152 -7.27 -4.71 -4.13
N GLY A 153 -8.30 -4.12 -4.72
CA GLY A 153 -9.15 -4.77 -5.72
C GLY A 153 -9.57 -3.80 -6.80
N SER A 154 -9.54 -4.24 -8.06
CA SER A 154 -10.00 -3.40 -9.17
C SER A 154 -11.52 -3.21 -9.12
N LEU A 155 -11.96 -1.97 -9.33
CA LEU A 155 -13.36 -1.62 -9.62
C LEU A 155 -13.63 -1.58 -11.14
N GLY A 156 -12.65 -1.95 -11.96
CA GLY A 156 -12.71 -1.92 -13.41
C GLY A 156 -12.42 -0.54 -14.01
N GLN A 157 -12.76 -0.40 -15.28
CA GLN A 157 -12.60 0.84 -16.04
C GLN A 157 -13.92 1.62 -16.05
N THR A 158 -13.84 2.95 -15.99
CA THR A 158 -14.98 3.85 -16.19
C THR A 158 -14.68 4.86 -17.31
N SER A 159 -15.70 5.60 -17.72
CA SER A 159 -15.54 6.71 -18.65
C SER A 159 -14.69 7.84 -18.03
N TYR A 160 -13.93 8.53 -18.87
CA TYR A 160 -13.12 9.68 -18.46
C TYR A 160 -13.95 10.75 -17.75
N ASP A 161 -15.12 11.10 -18.29
CA ASP A 161 -15.99 12.13 -17.72
C ASP A 161 -16.56 11.74 -16.34
N ALA A 162 -16.92 10.46 -16.15
CA ALA A 162 -17.36 9.97 -14.85
C ALA A 162 -16.23 10.09 -13.82
N CYS A 163 -14.99 9.83 -14.23
CA CYS A 163 -13.83 9.90 -13.36
C CYS A 163 -13.49 11.35 -12.96
N LEU A 164 -13.61 12.31 -13.89
CA LEU A 164 -13.46 13.73 -13.56
C LEU A 164 -14.51 14.20 -12.55
N LYS A 165 -15.76 13.73 -12.66
CA LYS A 165 -16.81 14.02 -11.68
C LYS A 165 -16.49 13.45 -10.29
N LEU A 166 -15.94 12.24 -10.22
CA LEU A 166 -15.50 11.65 -8.96
C LEU A 166 -14.36 12.47 -8.33
N LYS A 167 -13.37 12.86 -9.13
CA LYS A 167 -12.28 13.74 -8.70
C LYS A 167 -12.79 15.07 -8.16
N GLU A 168 -13.69 15.74 -8.88
CA GLU A 168 -14.27 17.02 -8.45
C GLU A 168 -15.11 16.88 -7.18
N ALA A 169 -15.84 15.78 -7.03
CA ALA A 169 -16.63 15.51 -5.83
C ALA A 169 -15.74 15.31 -4.60
N ALA A 170 -14.57 14.70 -4.75
CA ALA A 170 -13.60 14.48 -3.67
C ALA A 170 -12.83 15.74 -3.24
N ALA A 171 -12.84 16.80 -4.05
CA ALA A 171 -12.16 18.06 -3.76
C ALA A 171 -13.02 19.04 -2.92
N LYS A 172 -14.27 18.67 -2.61
CA LYS A 172 -15.21 19.46 -1.82
C LYS A 172 -15.26 18.97 -0.39
#